data_AF-A0A1Y1R6D7-F1
#
_entry.id   AF-A0A1Y1R6D7-F1
#
_cell.length_a   1.000
_cell.length_b   1.000
_cell.length_c   1.000
_cell.angle_alpha   90.00
_cell.angle_beta   90.00
_cell.angle_gamma   90.00
#
_symmetry.space_group_name_H-M   'P 1'
#
loop_
_entity.id
_entity.type
_entity.pdbx_description
1 polymer ?
#
loop_
_entity_poly.entity_id
_entity_poly.type
_entity_poly.pdbx_seq_one_letter_code
_entity_poly.pdbx_strand_id
1 'polypeptide(L)'
;MEFGRGQFFALLSLVVTGYLQLCVYYPLILVSRQPLKEIMRLYFDFSASRQPYGKEALSLMSYSIRQQAVLFDLTVEFWLTLSDKDQQSPERLEGLNDTKAAAAMLASSALDYLNLHQQFDQQALILYSYELGKTWPELFVHLPKAERERLLTKVIQLSENHDLDEVQKTLSELLPVLTKIHEGIG
;
A
#
# COMPACT_ATOMS: atom_id res chain seq x y z
N MET A 1 13.90 -30.88 2.47
CA MET A 1 13.32 -30.24 1.28
C MET A 1 13.86 -28.82 1.25
N GLU A 2 14.78 -28.50 0.35
CA GLU A 2 15.28 -27.13 0.20
C GLU A 2 14.22 -26.32 -0.56
N PHE A 3 13.57 -25.38 0.13
CA PHE A 3 12.71 -24.38 -0.49
C PHE A 3 13.58 -23.51 -1.42
N GLY A 4 13.23 -23.43 -2.70
CA GLY A 4 14.02 -22.75 -3.73
C GLY A 4 14.21 -21.26 -3.42
N ARG A 5 15.40 -20.73 -3.72
CA ARG A 5 15.94 -19.48 -3.14
C ARG A 5 15.26 -18.17 -3.59
N GLY A 6 14.26 -18.23 -4.48
CA GLY A 6 13.33 -17.14 -4.82
C GLY A 6 11.85 -17.46 -4.56
N GLN A 7 11.55 -18.67 -4.06
CA GLN A 7 10.18 -19.13 -3.84
C GLN A 7 9.57 -18.56 -2.56
N PHE A 8 10.37 -18.11 -1.59
CA PHE A 8 9.86 -17.56 -0.34
C PHE A 8 9.09 -16.25 -0.54
N PHE A 9 9.66 -15.28 -1.27
CA PHE A 9 8.98 -14.01 -1.55
C PHE A 9 7.77 -14.19 -2.47
N ALA A 10 7.86 -15.13 -3.43
CA ALA A 10 6.71 -15.51 -4.24
C ALA A 10 5.62 -16.20 -3.40
N LEU A 11 5.98 -17.07 -2.44
CA LEU A 11 5.01 -17.73 -1.56
C LEU A 11 4.42 -16.74 -0.54
N LEU A 12 5.22 -15.81 -0.02
CA LEU A 12 4.76 -14.75 0.88
C LEU A 12 3.81 -13.81 0.14
N SER A 13 4.18 -13.37 -1.07
CA SER A 13 3.31 -12.60 -1.96
C SER A 13 2.03 -13.37 -2.30
N LEU A 14 2.10 -14.66 -2.63
CA LEU A 14 0.94 -15.48 -3.01
C LEU A 14 0.05 -15.84 -1.81
N VAL A 15 0.64 -16.05 -0.62
CA VAL A 15 -0.11 -16.18 0.64
C VAL A 15 -0.81 -14.87 0.95
N VAL A 16 -0.18 -13.71 0.70
CA VAL A 16 -0.75 -12.39 1.00
C VAL A 16 -1.79 -11.93 0.00
N THR A 17 -1.54 -12.07 -1.30
CA THR A 17 -2.54 -11.83 -2.35
C THR A 17 -3.69 -12.82 -2.20
N GLY A 18 -3.37 -14.07 -1.85
CA GLY A 18 -4.34 -15.09 -1.46
C GLY A 18 -5.12 -14.71 -0.20
N TYR A 19 -4.50 -14.10 0.82
CA TYR A 19 -5.14 -13.63 2.05
C TYR A 19 -5.99 -12.39 1.81
N LEU A 20 -5.57 -11.49 0.91
CA LEU A 20 -6.39 -10.40 0.40
C LEU A 20 -7.62 -10.98 -0.30
N GLN A 21 -7.45 -11.95 -1.21
CA GLN A 21 -8.55 -12.69 -1.83
C GLN A 21 -9.46 -13.39 -0.81
N LEU A 22 -8.91 -13.98 0.25
CA LEU A 22 -9.65 -14.78 1.24
C LEU A 22 -10.25 -14.00 2.41
N CYS A 23 -9.71 -12.85 2.81
CA CYS A 23 -10.22 -12.10 3.95
C CYS A 23 -11.01 -10.87 3.54
N VAL A 24 -10.70 -10.29 2.37
CA VAL A 24 -11.45 -9.15 1.83
C VAL A 24 -12.57 -9.62 0.92
N TYR A 25 -12.28 -10.50 -0.04
CA TYR A 25 -13.30 -10.88 -1.03
C TYR A 25 -14.15 -12.06 -0.58
N TYR A 26 -13.65 -12.98 0.24
CA TYR A 26 -14.43 -14.15 0.67
C TYR A 26 -15.69 -13.81 1.48
N PRO A 27 -15.67 -12.84 2.44
CA PRO A 27 -16.90 -12.39 3.09
C PRO A 27 -17.86 -11.73 2.07
N LEU A 28 -17.33 -10.95 1.13
CA LEU A 28 -18.12 -10.34 0.05
C LEU A 28 -18.73 -11.38 -0.89
N ILE A 29 -18.01 -12.46 -1.22
CA ILE A 29 -18.49 -13.60 -2.02
C ILE A 29 -19.59 -14.35 -1.26
N LEU A 30 -19.36 -14.64 0.03
CA LEU A 30 -20.31 -15.36 0.88
C LEU A 30 -21.62 -14.58 1.09
N VAL A 31 -21.53 -13.26 1.24
CA VAL A 31 -22.70 -12.38 1.48
C VAL A 31 -23.42 -12.03 0.18
N SER A 32 -22.71 -11.74 -0.91
CA SER A 32 -23.32 -11.30 -2.18
C SER A 32 -23.87 -12.45 -3.04
N ARG A 33 -23.42 -13.70 -2.83
CA ARG A 33 -23.68 -14.85 -3.72
C ARG A 33 -23.31 -14.61 -5.19
N GLN A 34 -22.52 -13.58 -5.48
CA GLN A 34 -22.09 -13.25 -6.83
C GLN A 34 -20.71 -13.84 -7.14
N PRO A 35 -20.42 -14.19 -8.39
CA PRO A 35 -19.09 -14.66 -8.76
C PRO A 35 -18.07 -13.55 -8.51
N LEU A 36 -16.86 -13.92 -8.06
CA LEU A 36 -15.77 -12.99 -7.74
C LEU A 36 -15.53 -11.95 -8.84
N LYS A 37 -15.72 -12.33 -10.10
CA LYS A 37 -15.60 -11.45 -11.26
C LYS A 37 -16.61 -10.29 -11.24
N GLU A 38 -17.85 -10.52 -10.81
CA GLU A 38 -18.88 -9.48 -10.69
C GLU A 38 -18.53 -8.50 -9.55
N ILE A 39 -18.06 -9.03 -8.42
CA ILE A 39 -17.63 -8.23 -7.27
C ILE A 39 -16.42 -7.38 -7.65
N MET A 40 -15.41 -7.97 -8.30
CA MET A 40 -14.26 -7.23 -8.81
C MET A 40 -14.70 -6.17 -9.82
N ARG A 41 -15.65 -6.47 -10.71
CA ARG A 41 -16.19 -5.46 -11.62
C ARG A 41 -16.84 -4.30 -10.85
N LEU A 42 -17.59 -4.57 -9.78
CA LEU A 42 -18.27 -3.53 -9.00
C LEU A 42 -17.31 -2.66 -8.17
N TYR A 43 -16.28 -3.26 -7.55
CA TYR A 43 -15.31 -2.52 -6.72
C TYR A 43 -14.20 -1.84 -7.54
N PHE A 44 -13.92 -2.32 -8.76
CA PHE A 44 -12.87 -1.81 -9.64
C PHE A 44 -13.39 -1.18 -10.93
N ASP A 45 -14.68 -0.81 -11.01
CA ASP A 45 -15.17 -0.02 -12.14
C ASP A 45 -14.71 1.44 -12.02
N PHE A 46 -13.43 1.68 -12.29
CA PHE A 46 -12.84 3.02 -12.32
C PHE A 46 -13.39 3.90 -13.44
N SER A 47 -14.27 3.38 -14.30
CA SER A 47 -15.00 4.16 -15.31
C SER A 47 -16.36 4.64 -14.82
N ALA A 48 -16.85 4.14 -13.68
CA ALA A 48 -18.09 4.58 -13.08
C ALA A 48 -17.99 6.05 -12.66
N SER A 49 -19.03 6.82 -12.97
CA SER A 49 -19.13 8.23 -12.58
C SER A 49 -19.18 8.43 -11.06
N ARG A 50 -19.53 7.38 -10.29
CA ARG A 50 -19.49 7.35 -8.84
C ARG A 50 -19.30 5.91 -8.36
N GLN A 51 -18.41 5.69 -7.40
CA GLN A 51 -18.18 4.37 -6.82
C GLN A 51 -19.28 4.01 -5.82
N PRO A 52 -20.11 2.99 -6.09
CA PRO A 52 -21.23 2.61 -5.22
C PRO A 52 -20.77 2.15 -3.83
N TYR A 53 -19.56 1.57 -3.74
CA TYR A 53 -18.95 1.09 -2.51
C TYR A 53 -17.70 1.89 -2.13
N GLY A 54 -17.68 3.19 -2.46
CA GLY A 54 -16.46 4.01 -2.38
C GLY A 54 -15.77 4.00 -1.02
N LYS A 55 -16.52 4.10 0.08
CA LYS A 55 -15.97 4.06 1.44
C LYS A 55 -15.29 2.73 1.78
N GLU A 56 -15.91 1.63 1.35
CA GLU A 56 -15.37 0.28 1.57
C GLU A 56 -14.12 0.08 0.72
N ALA A 57 -14.14 0.47 -0.56
CA ALA A 57 -12.98 0.40 -1.45
C ALA A 57 -11.77 1.18 -0.89
N LEU A 58 -11.99 2.40 -0.38
CA LEU A 58 -10.95 3.19 0.27
C LEU A 58 -10.43 2.52 1.55
N SER A 59 -11.32 1.95 2.35
CA SER A 59 -10.94 1.20 3.56
C SER A 59 -10.09 -0.03 3.22
N LEU A 60 -10.45 -0.76 2.16
CA LEU A 60 -9.67 -1.89 1.66
C LEU A 60 -8.28 -1.48 1.19
N MET A 61 -8.15 -0.32 0.56
CA MET A 61 -6.85 0.24 0.20
C MET A 61 -6.01 0.55 1.44
N SER A 62 -6.58 1.18 2.47
CA SER A 62 -5.89 1.42 3.75
C SER A 62 -5.43 0.12 4.42
N TYR A 63 -6.27 -0.91 4.44
CA TYR A 63 -5.88 -2.23 4.94
C TYR A 63 -4.76 -2.87 4.11
N SER A 64 -4.78 -2.71 2.79
CA SER A 64 -3.74 -3.24 1.90
C SER A 64 -2.38 -2.60 2.20
N ILE A 65 -2.33 -1.28 2.40
CA ILE A 65 -1.10 -0.57 2.77
C ILE A 65 -0.57 -1.07 4.12
N ARG A 66 -1.44 -1.16 5.14
CA ARG A 66 -1.06 -1.68 6.46
C ARG A 66 -0.53 -3.11 6.39
N GLN A 67 -1.17 -3.98 5.61
CA GLN A 67 -0.70 -5.35 5.41
C GLN A 67 0.69 -5.38 4.78
N GLN A 68 0.95 -4.55 3.76
CA GLN A 68 2.28 -4.47 3.17
C GLN A 68 3.34 -4.03 4.20
N ALA A 69 3.04 -3.07 5.08
CA ALA A 69 3.97 -2.66 6.13
C ALA A 69 4.37 -3.84 7.03
N VAL A 70 3.37 -4.55 7.58
CA VAL A 70 3.60 -5.74 8.43
C VAL A 70 4.40 -6.82 7.72
N LEU A 71 4.18 -7.01 6.41
CA LEU A 71 4.93 -7.99 5.64
C LEU A 71 6.39 -7.60 5.44
N PHE A 72 6.68 -6.30 5.31
CA PHE A 72 8.06 -5.85 5.27
C PHE A 72 8.75 -5.95 6.62
N ASP A 73 8.04 -5.71 7.73
CA ASP A 73 8.57 -5.98 9.08
C ASP A 73 8.99 -7.45 9.20
N LEU A 74 8.08 -8.38 8.89
CA LEU A 74 8.38 -9.82 8.89
C LEU A 74 9.49 -10.19 7.91
N THR A 75 9.55 -9.53 6.75
CA THR A 75 10.61 -9.74 5.76
C THR A 75 11.96 -9.32 6.30
N VAL A 76 12.05 -8.17 6.98
CA VAL A 76 13.29 -7.69 7.61
C VAL A 76 13.70 -8.61 8.74
N GLU A 77 12.77 -9.01 9.62
CA GLU A 77 13.04 -9.96 10.69
C GLU A 77 13.59 -11.28 10.14
N PHE A 78 12.93 -11.84 9.12
CA PHE A 78 13.40 -13.06 8.45
C PHE A 78 14.76 -12.86 7.79
N TRP A 79 14.97 -11.75 7.10
CA TRP A 79 16.23 -11.44 6.43
C TRP A 79 17.43 -11.47 7.39
N LEU A 80 17.25 -10.96 8.61
CA LEU A 80 18.27 -10.96 9.65
C LEU A 80 18.59 -12.37 10.19
N THR A 81 17.73 -13.37 9.95
CA THR A 81 18.01 -14.78 10.30
C THR A 81 18.85 -15.52 9.25
N LEU A 82 19.00 -14.95 8.05
CA LEU A 82 19.75 -15.56 6.96
C LEU A 82 21.26 -15.43 7.19
N SER A 83 22.04 -16.40 6.70
CA SER A 83 23.51 -16.29 6.70
C SER A 83 24.00 -15.18 5.78
N ASP A 84 25.22 -14.66 6.01
CA ASP A 84 25.80 -13.56 5.23
C ASP A 84 25.83 -13.83 3.71
N LYS A 85 26.22 -15.06 3.33
CA LYS A 85 26.23 -15.49 1.92
C LYS A 85 24.85 -15.36 1.28
N ASP A 86 23.84 -15.67 2.07
CA ASP A 86 22.45 -15.74 1.69
C ASP A 86 21.78 -14.35 1.67
N GLN A 87 22.24 -13.42 2.51
CA GLN A 87 21.87 -12.00 2.44
C GLN A 87 22.54 -11.30 1.24
N GLN A 88 23.72 -11.76 0.83
CA GLN A 88 24.46 -11.19 -0.31
C GLN A 88 24.10 -11.85 -1.66
N SER A 89 23.19 -12.84 -1.67
CA SER A 89 22.75 -13.50 -2.90
C SER A 89 22.12 -12.48 -3.86
N PRO A 90 22.66 -12.32 -5.09
CA PRO A 90 22.14 -11.37 -6.06
C PRO A 90 20.65 -11.57 -6.35
N GLU A 91 20.21 -12.82 -6.48
CA GLU A 91 18.82 -13.17 -6.81
C GLU A 91 17.84 -12.77 -5.70
N ARG A 92 18.27 -12.87 -4.44
CA ARG A 92 17.44 -12.46 -3.30
C ARG A 92 17.38 -10.96 -3.13
N LEU A 93 18.51 -10.28 -3.37
CA LEU A 93 18.55 -8.83 -3.38
C LEU A 93 17.69 -8.26 -4.51
N GLU A 94 17.72 -8.87 -5.70
CA GLU A 94 16.83 -8.53 -6.82
C GLU A 94 15.36 -8.73 -6.43
N GLY A 95 14.98 -9.91 -5.92
CA GLY A 95 13.60 -10.17 -5.50
C GLY A 95 13.10 -9.25 -4.38
N LEU A 96 13.97 -8.87 -3.43
CA LEU A 96 13.65 -7.90 -2.39
C LEU A 96 13.43 -6.50 -2.99
N ASN A 97 14.28 -6.07 -3.92
CA ASN A 97 14.15 -4.78 -4.58
C ASN A 97 12.87 -4.71 -5.44
N ASP A 98 12.54 -5.76 -6.17
CA ASP A 98 11.31 -5.85 -6.95
C ASP A 98 10.06 -5.76 -6.07
N THR A 99 10.07 -6.48 -4.94
CA THR A 99 8.98 -6.43 -3.95
C THR A 99 8.80 -5.02 -3.38
N LYS A 100 9.92 -4.35 -3.05
CA LYS A 100 9.93 -2.96 -2.57
C LYS A 100 9.45 -1.97 -3.63
N ALA A 101 9.80 -2.17 -4.90
CA ALA A 101 9.32 -1.33 -6.00
C ALA A 101 7.81 -1.50 -6.21
N ALA A 102 7.30 -2.74 -6.18
CA ALA A 102 5.87 -3.01 -6.25
C ALA A 102 5.08 -2.36 -5.09
N ALA A 103 5.64 -2.41 -3.87
CA ALA A 103 5.05 -1.74 -2.72
C ALA A 103 5.06 -0.20 -2.85
N ALA A 104 6.12 0.36 -3.45
CA ALA A 104 6.17 1.79 -3.78
C ALA A 104 5.12 2.18 -4.83
N MET A 105 4.85 1.31 -5.81
CA MET A 105 3.75 1.51 -6.75
C MET A 105 2.39 1.51 -6.03
N LEU A 106 2.14 0.56 -5.13
CA LEU A 106 0.91 0.52 -4.32
C LEU A 106 0.75 1.78 -3.48
N ALA A 107 1.81 2.21 -2.80
CA ALA A 107 1.82 3.47 -2.05
C ALA A 107 1.53 4.66 -2.98
N SER A 108 2.15 4.73 -4.16
CA SER A 108 1.87 5.80 -5.11
C SER A 108 0.40 5.83 -5.53
N SER A 109 -0.18 4.66 -5.84
CA SER A 109 -1.59 4.53 -6.20
C SER A 109 -2.51 4.93 -5.05
N ALA A 110 -2.17 4.61 -3.81
CA ALA A 110 -2.94 5.05 -2.64
C ALA A 110 -3.03 6.58 -2.55
N LEU A 111 -1.97 7.32 -2.91
CA LEU A 111 -2.04 8.79 -3.00
C LEU A 111 -2.97 9.25 -4.12
N ASP A 112 -2.99 8.56 -5.27
CA ASP A 112 -3.82 8.95 -6.41
C ASP A 112 -5.32 8.91 -6.11
N TYR A 113 -5.74 8.01 -5.20
CA TYR A 113 -7.15 7.89 -4.83
C TYR A 113 -7.69 9.15 -4.16
N LEU A 114 -6.83 9.95 -3.51
CA LEU A 114 -7.24 11.23 -2.92
C LEU A 114 -7.78 12.20 -3.99
N ASN A 115 -7.23 12.15 -5.22
CA ASN A 115 -7.66 13.01 -6.33
C ASN A 115 -8.95 12.53 -7.02
N LEU A 116 -9.51 11.37 -6.67
CA LEU A 116 -10.68 10.78 -7.33
C LEU A 116 -12.00 11.38 -6.80
N HIS A 117 -12.07 12.70 -6.64
CA HIS A 117 -13.21 13.46 -6.11
C HIS A 117 -14.52 13.25 -6.88
N GLN A 118 -14.45 12.89 -8.16
CA GLN A 118 -15.64 12.56 -8.94
C GLN A 118 -16.21 11.18 -8.56
N GLN A 119 -15.34 10.25 -8.17
CA GLN A 119 -15.72 8.86 -7.91
C GLN A 119 -16.08 8.61 -6.44
N PHE A 120 -15.45 9.32 -5.51
CA PHE A 120 -15.62 9.12 -4.07
C PHE A 120 -16.24 10.33 -3.39
N ASP A 121 -16.98 10.06 -2.32
CA ASP A 121 -17.55 11.11 -1.46
C ASP A 121 -16.44 11.87 -0.71
N GLN A 122 -16.60 13.19 -0.58
CA GLN A 122 -15.64 14.06 0.11
C GLN A 122 -15.32 13.57 1.53
N GLN A 123 -16.34 13.19 2.30
CA GLN A 123 -16.13 12.72 3.68
C GLN A 123 -15.37 11.39 3.71
N ALA A 124 -15.55 10.55 2.69
CA ALA A 124 -14.82 9.30 2.57
C ALA A 124 -13.35 9.53 2.23
N LEU A 125 -13.04 10.50 1.36
CA LEU A 125 -11.67 10.89 1.02
C LEU A 125 -10.93 11.52 2.21
N ILE A 126 -11.61 12.36 2.98
CA ILE A 126 -11.07 12.96 4.22
C ILE A 126 -10.75 11.86 5.24
N LEU A 127 -11.67 10.92 5.47
CA LEU A 127 -11.40 9.79 6.37
C LEU A 127 -10.22 8.94 5.87
N TYR A 128 -10.17 8.70 4.56
CA TYR A 128 -9.11 7.94 3.93
C TYR A 128 -7.73 8.63 4.10
N SER A 129 -7.64 9.95 3.97
CA SER A 129 -6.38 10.67 4.21
C SER A 129 -5.89 10.50 5.64
N TYR A 130 -6.79 10.52 6.64
CA TYR A 130 -6.42 10.29 8.04
C TYR A 130 -5.90 8.86 8.28
N GLU A 131 -6.53 7.84 7.69
CA GLU A 131 -6.07 6.46 7.81
C GLU A 131 -4.73 6.24 7.09
N LEU A 132 -4.54 6.89 5.94
CA LEU A 132 -3.24 6.93 5.26
C LEU A 132 -2.17 7.57 6.12
N GLY A 133 -2.44 8.71 6.77
CA GLY A 133 -1.49 9.37 7.66
C GLY A 133 -0.96 8.48 8.79
N LYS A 134 -1.76 7.51 9.26
CA LYS A 134 -1.35 6.54 10.29
C LYS A 134 -0.52 5.39 9.72
N THR A 135 -0.86 4.91 8.53
CA THR A 135 -0.32 3.67 7.95
C THR A 135 0.87 3.91 7.01
N TRP A 136 0.99 5.11 6.44
CA TRP A 136 2.07 5.43 5.51
C TRP A 136 3.46 5.31 6.11
N PRO A 137 3.74 5.90 7.29
CA PRO A 137 5.08 5.88 7.85
C PRO A 137 5.62 4.46 8.04
N GLU A 138 4.73 3.53 8.45
CA GLU A 138 5.03 2.11 8.65
C GLU A 138 5.50 1.46 7.34
N LEU A 139 4.84 1.70 6.21
CA LEU A 139 5.30 1.16 4.92
C LEU A 139 6.52 1.91 4.38
N PHE A 140 6.55 3.23 4.54
CA PHE A 140 7.50 4.14 3.91
C PHE A 140 8.95 3.86 4.32
N VAL A 141 9.17 3.45 5.58
CA VAL A 141 10.50 3.10 6.11
C VAL A 141 11.15 1.89 5.42
N HIS A 142 10.39 1.08 4.68
CA HIS A 142 10.93 -0.08 3.96
C HIS A 142 11.24 0.22 2.49
N LEU A 143 10.70 1.31 1.95
CA LEU A 143 10.80 1.63 0.52
C LEU A 143 12.23 2.05 0.13
N PRO A 144 12.64 1.87 -1.14
CA PRO A 144 13.93 2.32 -1.63
C PRO A 144 14.05 3.85 -1.56
N LYS A 145 15.27 4.38 -1.39
CA LYS A 145 15.49 5.83 -1.21
C LYS A 145 14.92 6.66 -2.37
N ALA A 146 15.12 6.22 -3.62
CA ALA A 146 14.60 6.89 -4.81
C ALA A 146 13.07 6.92 -4.83
N GLU A 147 12.41 5.84 -4.40
CA GLU A 147 10.95 5.79 -4.30
C GLU A 147 10.42 6.68 -3.16
N ARG A 148 11.12 6.75 -2.03
CA ARG A 148 10.78 7.67 -0.93
C ARG A 148 10.81 9.11 -1.40
N GLU A 149 11.84 9.50 -2.14
CA GLU A 149 11.96 10.85 -2.71
C GLU A 149 10.80 11.17 -3.66
N ARG A 150 10.53 10.26 -4.61
CA ARG A 150 9.39 10.40 -5.55
C ARG A 150 8.05 10.54 -4.84
N LEU A 151 7.82 9.73 -3.81
CA LEU A 151 6.58 9.75 -3.03
C LEU A 151 6.48 11.02 -2.16
N LEU A 152 7.59 11.49 -1.58
CA LEU A 152 7.63 12.75 -0.85
C LEU A 152 7.23 13.93 -1.74
N THR A 153 7.76 14.02 -2.95
CA THR A 153 7.34 15.05 -3.92
C THR A 153 5.84 15.02 -4.17
N LYS A 154 5.25 13.82 -4.28
CA LYS A 154 3.81 13.65 -4.49
C LYS A 154 2.99 14.08 -3.27
N VAL A 155 3.44 13.75 -2.05
CA VAL A 155 2.79 14.19 -0.80
C VAL A 155 2.86 15.72 -0.68
N ILE A 156 3.99 16.34 -1.03
CA ILE A 156 4.14 17.81 -1.05
C ILE A 156 3.12 18.42 -2.01
N GLN A 157 3.07 17.94 -3.25
CA GLN A 157 2.12 18.44 -4.26
C GLN A 157 0.66 18.35 -3.79
N LEU A 158 0.27 17.23 -3.17
CA LEU A 158 -1.07 17.06 -2.63
C LEU A 158 -1.32 17.93 -1.40
N SER A 159 -0.33 18.10 -0.53
CA SER A 159 -0.46 18.96 0.66
C SER A 159 -0.68 20.43 0.30
N GLU A 160 -0.16 20.88 -0.85
CA GLU A 160 -0.24 22.28 -1.31
C GLU A 160 -1.43 22.56 -2.24
N ASN A 161 -1.85 21.57 -3.04
CA ASN A 161 -2.75 21.80 -4.19
C ASN A 161 -4.03 20.95 -4.18
N HIS A 162 -4.28 20.14 -3.16
CA HIS A 162 -5.47 19.28 -3.14
C HIS A 162 -6.76 20.10 -2.90
N ASP A 163 -7.87 19.77 -3.57
CA ASP A 163 -9.12 20.56 -3.50
C ASP A 163 -9.80 20.58 -2.12
N LEU A 164 -9.42 19.66 -1.23
CA LEU A 164 -9.97 19.51 0.12
C LEU A 164 -8.95 19.95 1.19
N ASP A 165 -9.31 20.97 1.97
CA ASP A 165 -8.47 21.55 3.02
C ASP A 165 -8.06 20.52 4.10
N GLU A 166 -8.97 19.61 4.48
CA GLU A 166 -8.65 18.58 5.48
C GLU A 166 -7.62 17.56 4.97
N VAL A 167 -7.62 17.28 3.66
CA VAL A 167 -6.61 16.42 3.05
C VAL A 167 -5.27 17.16 3.00
N GLN A 168 -5.26 18.43 2.57
CA GLN A 168 -4.05 19.26 2.59
C GLN A 168 -3.42 19.29 3.98
N LYS A 169 -4.24 19.53 5.01
CA LYS A 169 -3.82 19.57 6.41
C LYS A 169 -3.23 18.23 6.85
N THR A 170 -3.92 17.13 6.58
CA THR A 170 -3.47 15.78 6.96
C THR A 170 -2.11 15.45 6.34
N LEU A 171 -1.92 15.76 5.06
CA LEU A 171 -0.66 15.51 4.37
C LEU A 171 0.45 16.45 4.82
N SER A 172 0.13 17.71 5.12
CA SER A 172 1.08 18.67 5.71
C SER A 172 1.60 18.21 7.07
N GLU A 173 0.73 17.62 7.89
CA GLU A 173 1.13 17.02 9.18
C GLU A 173 1.96 15.74 9.01
N LEU A 174 1.74 14.98 7.93
CA LEU A 174 2.48 13.77 7.60
C LEU A 174 3.89 14.05 7.05
N LEU A 175 4.07 15.12 6.26
CA LEU A 175 5.35 15.49 5.65
C LEU A 175 6.56 15.45 6.60
N PRO A 176 6.56 16.12 7.77
CA PRO A 176 7.72 16.13 8.65
C PRO A 176 8.11 14.73 9.16
N VAL A 177 7.15 13.80 9.26
CA VAL A 177 7.42 12.41 9.63
C VAL A 177 8.11 11.69 8.48
N LEU A 178 7.60 11.81 7.26
CA LEU A 178 8.17 11.16 6.08
C LEU A 178 9.56 11.70 5.74
N THR A 179 9.78 13.01 5.89
CA THR A 179 11.09 13.64 5.67
C THR A 179 12.14 13.07 6.63
N LYS A 180 11.83 12.96 7.93
CA LYS A 180 12.74 12.34 8.91
C LYS A 180 13.11 10.90 8.54
N ILE A 181 12.11 10.11 8.11
CA ILE A 181 12.32 8.72 7.66
C ILE A 181 13.19 8.66 6.38
N HIS A 182 13.04 9.63 5.47
CA HIS A 182 13.85 9.69 4.25
C HIS A 182 15.31 10.06 4.55
N GLU A 183 15.53 11.02 5.44
CA GLU A 183 16.86 11.49 5.85
C GLU A 183 17.59 10.46 6.74
N GLY A 184 16.89 9.45 7.25
CA GLY A 184 17.45 8.45 8.17
C GLY A 184 17.66 9.00 9.58
N ILE A 185 16.92 10.07 9.94
CA ILE A 185 16.97 10.69 11.27
C ILE A 185 15.87 10.02 12.11
N GLY A 186 16.24 8.97 12.83
CA GLY A 186 15.38 8.20 13.73
C GLY A 186 16.19 7.56 14.84
#